data_AF-A0A4Q0XJR2-F1
#
_entry.id   AF-A0A4Q0XJR2-F1
#
_cell.length_a   1.000
_cell.length_b   1.000
_cell.length_c   1.000
_cell.angle_alpha   90.00
_cell.angle_beta   90.00
_cell.angle_gamma   90.00
#
_symmetry.space_group_name_H-M   'P 1'
#
loop_
_entity.id
_entity.type
_entity.pdbx_description
1 polymer ?
#
loop_
_entity_poly.entity_id
_entity_poly.type
_entity_poly.pdbx_seq_one_letter_code
_entity_poly.pdbx_strand_id
1 'polypeptide(L)'
;MILTTTNSIEGFKILEYKGIVSGISVNVQKMKMTFNMEKYYQAIAESMSMVKEQAFQQLQDNAKKLNANAIVGIKVDIELTTSNYVTVSVTGTAVSVA
;
A
#
# COMPACT_ATOMS: atom_id res chain seq x y z
N MET A 1 -1.50 12.32 7.28
CA MET A 1 -2.53 12.08 6.24
C MET A 1 -3.38 10.92 6.73
N ILE A 2 -4.70 11.04 6.74
CA ILE A 2 -5.57 9.94 7.17
C ILE A 2 -5.63 8.90 6.05
N LEU A 3 -5.46 7.63 6.38
CA LEU A 3 -5.57 6.51 5.45
C LEU A 3 -6.63 5.54 5.97
N THR A 4 -7.60 5.19 5.14
CA THR A 4 -8.64 4.23 5.55
C THR A 4 -9.11 3.36 4.39
N THR A 5 -9.48 2.13 4.73
CA THR A 5 -10.16 1.19 3.82
C THR A 5 -11.66 1.49 3.71
N THR A 6 -12.22 2.31 4.61
CA THR A 6 -13.61 2.77 4.55
C THR A 6 -13.81 3.86 3.49
N ASN A 7 -15.04 4.03 3.01
CA ASN A 7 -15.37 5.06 2.00
C ASN A 7 -15.56 6.47 2.59
N SER A 8 -15.64 6.60 3.90
CA SER A 8 -15.81 7.85 4.65
C SER A 8 -14.99 7.84 5.93
N ILE A 9 -14.77 9.02 6.51
CA ILE A 9 -14.08 9.20 7.79
C ILE A 9 -15.09 9.82 8.75
N GLU A 10 -15.36 9.16 9.88
CA GLU A 10 -16.31 9.67 10.88
C GLU A 10 -15.83 10.99 11.47
N GLY A 11 -16.76 11.94 11.66
CA GLY A 11 -16.45 13.27 12.18
C GLY A 11 -15.81 14.23 11.17
N PHE A 12 -15.51 13.79 9.95
CA PHE A 12 -14.95 14.63 8.89
C PHE A 12 -15.86 14.64 7.66
N LYS A 13 -15.98 15.80 7.00
CA LYS A 13 -16.68 15.92 5.71
C LYS A 13 -15.68 15.92 4.56
N ILE A 14 -15.91 15.09 3.54
CA ILE A 14 -15.16 15.16 2.29
C ILE A 14 -15.60 16.42 1.54
N LEU A 15 -14.66 17.34 1.34
CA LEU A 15 -14.86 18.61 0.62
C LEU A 15 -14.57 18.46 -0.87
N GLU A 16 -13.53 17.70 -1.21
CA GLU A 16 -13.08 17.52 -2.59
C GLU A 16 -12.57 16.10 -2.83
N TYR A 17 -12.93 15.53 -3.98
CA TYR A 17 -12.34 14.30 -4.50
C TYR A 17 -11.27 14.67 -5.53
N LYS A 18 -10.02 14.32 -5.26
CA LYS A 18 -8.86 14.72 -6.06
C LYS A 18 -8.43 13.68 -7.10
N GLY A 19 -9.20 12.59 -7.20
CA GLY A 19 -8.94 11.49 -8.11
C GLY A 19 -8.35 10.27 -7.42
N ILE A 20 -8.13 9.24 -8.23
CA ILE A 20 -7.58 7.96 -7.80
C ILE A 20 -6.06 8.09 -7.70
N VAL A 21 -5.50 7.54 -6.63
CA VAL A 21 -4.05 7.43 -6.42
C VAL A 21 -3.68 5.98 -6.19
N SER A 22 -2.49 5.62 -6.62
CA SER A 22 -1.92 4.29 -6.41
C SER A 22 -0.47 4.36 -5.94
N GLY A 23 -0.02 3.27 -5.32
CA GLY A 23 1.37 3.00 -5.01
C GLY A 23 1.67 1.53 -5.27
N ILE A 24 2.79 1.24 -5.92
CA ILE A 24 3.18 -0.11 -6.32
C ILE A 24 4.62 -0.33 -5.87
N SER A 25 4.85 -1.39 -5.12
CA SER A 25 6.20 -1.83 -4.79
C SER A 25 6.38 -3.30 -5.10
N VAL A 26 7.62 -3.68 -5.42
CA VAL A 26 8.03 -5.05 -5.73
C VAL A 26 9.33 -5.33 -5.00
N ASN A 27 9.39 -6.43 -4.24
CA ASN A 27 10.68 -6.91 -3.75
C ASN A 27 11.38 -7.70 -4.86
N VAL A 28 12.41 -7.10 -5.45
CA VAL A 28 13.27 -7.73 -6.47
C VAL A 28 14.39 -8.59 -5.87
N GLN A 29 14.58 -8.61 -4.55
CA GLN A 29 15.54 -9.53 -3.93
C GLN A 29 15.00 -10.95 -3.98
N LYS A 30 15.78 -11.86 -4.57
CA LYS A 30 15.51 -13.30 -4.46
C LYS A 30 15.53 -13.67 -2.98
N MET A 31 14.40 -14.19 -2.50
CA MET A 31 14.33 -14.71 -1.14
C MET A 31 15.41 -15.78 -0.95
N LYS A 32 16.10 -15.73 0.20
CA LYS A 32 17.06 -16.76 0.57
C LYS A 32 16.30 -18.06 0.83
N MET A 33 16.39 -19.00 -0.12
CA MET A 33 15.83 -20.34 0.04
C MET A 33 16.57 -21.06 1.16
N THR A 34 15.85 -21.51 2.18
CA THR A 34 16.37 -22.28 3.30
C THR A 34 15.53 -23.53 3.48
N PHE A 35 16.16 -24.64 3.88
CA PHE A 35 15.46 -25.89 4.17
C PHE A 35 14.65 -25.82 5.48
N ASN A 36 14.86 -24.78 6.29
CA ASN A 36 14.06 -24.51 7.47
C ASN A 36 12.79 -23.72 7.06
N MET A 37 11.65 -24.41 7.05
CA MET A 37 10.37 -23.83 6.61
C MET A 37 9.92 -22.63 7.46
N GLU A 38 10.21 -22.63 8.76
CA GLU A 38 9.85 -21.51 9.64
C GLU A 38 10.62 -20.24 9.26
N LYS A 39 11.94 -20.36 9.06
CA LYS A 39 12.79 -19.25 8.59
C LYS A 39 12.40 -18.77 7.21
N TYR A 40 11.92 -19.67 6.35
CA TYR A 40 11.42 -19.33 5.02
C TYR A 40 10.15 -18.45 5.10
N TYR A 41 9.16 -18.83 5.91
CA TYR A 41 7.94 -18.04 6.09
C TYR A 41 8.20 -16.69 6.76
N GLN A 42 9.14 -16.62 7.72
CA GLN A 42 9.57 -15.35 8.31
C GLN A 42 10.14 -14.41 7.26
N ALA A 43 11.02 -14.91 6.37
CA ALA A 43 11.59 -14.11 5.29
C ALA A 43 10.51 -13.60 4.30
N ILE A 44 9.46 -14.39 4.03
CA ILE A 44 8.30 -13.93 3.23
C ILE A 44 7.60 -12.77 3.93
N ALA A 45 7.27 -12.94 5.21
CA ALA A 45 6.51 -11.96 5.97
C ALA A 45 7.26 -10.63 6.09
N GLU A 46 8.57 -10.67 6.35
CA GLU A 46 9.43 -9.48 6.38
C GLU A 46 9.47 -8.77 5.02
N SER A 47 9.64 -9.54 3.94
CA SER A 47 9.60 -9.03 2.56
C SER A 47 8.26 -8.36 2.25
N MET A 48 7.13 -9.02 2.56
CA MET A 48 5.79 -8.47 2.38
C MET A 48 5.58 -7.16 3.15
N SER A 49 6.06 -7.11 4.40
CA SER A 49 5.95 -5.91 5.23
C SER A 49 6.70 -4.73 4.60
N MET A 50 7.93 -4.96 4.14
CA MET A 50 8.75 -3.94 3.49
C MET A 50 8.11 -3.40 2.21
N VAL A 51 7.65 -4.29 1.34
CA VAL A 51 7.03 -3.91 0.06
C VAL A 51 5.74 -3.14 0.29
N LYS A 52 4.91 -3.59 1.24
CA LYS A 52 3.68 -2.92 1.64
C LYS A 52 3.97 -1.49 2.12
N GLU A 53 4.94 -1.31 3.01
CA GLU A 53 5.31 0.02 3.53
C GLU A 53 5.71 0.98 2.38
N GLN A 54 6.54 0.51 1.46
CA GLN A 54 6.97 1.29 0.29
C GLN A 54 5.79 1.66 -0.62
N ALA A 55 4.86 0.73 -0.85
CA ALA A 55 3.67 0.99 -1.65
C ALA A 55 2.78 2.05 -1.00
N PHE A 56 2.56 1.98 0.33
CA PHE A 56 1.83 3.01 1.08
C PHE A 56 2.53 4.37 1.09
N GLN A 57 3.87 4.39 1.17
CA GLN A 57 4.64 5.62 1.07
C GLN A 57 4.41 6.29 -0.30
N GLN A 58 4.51 5.51 -1.38
CA GLN A 58 4.28 6.02 -2.73
C GLN A 58 2.84 6.50 -2.94
N LEU A 59 1.85 5.77 -2.42
CA LEU A 59 0.45 6.17 -2.43
C LEU A 59 0.24 7.53 -1.75
N GLN A 60 0.82 7.72 -0.56
CA GLN A 60 0.75 8.98 0.19
C GLN A 60 1.43 10.12 -0.56
N ASP A 61 2.61 9.88 -1.13
CA ASP A 61 3.34 10.92 -1.87
C ASP A 61 2.61 11.33 -3.15
N ASN A 62 1.93 10.40 -3.81
CA ASN A 62 1.04 10.71 -4.93
C ASN A 62 -0.19 11.52 -4.49
N ALA A 63 -0.80 11.21 -3.35
CA ALA A 63 -1.89 12.01 -2.80
C ALA A 63 -1.44 13.42 -2.38
N LYS A 64 -0.24 13.56 -1.81
CA LYS A 64 0.34 14.86 -1.44
C LYS A 64 0.56 15.76 -2.66
N LYS A 65 0.97 15.21 -3.81
CA LYS A 65 1.11 15.98 -5.07
C LYS A 65 -0.21 16.59 -5.54
N LEU A 66 -1.34 15.99 -5.14
CA LEU A 66 -2.68 16.51 -5.42
C LEU A 66 -3.18 17.46 -4.32
N ASN A 67 -2.36 17.76 -3.31
CA ASN A 67 -2.75 18.52 -2.11
C ASN A 67 -3.90 17.85 -1.33
N ALA A 68 -4.02 16.52 -1.37
CA ALA A 68 -4.97 15.79 -0.53
C ALA A 68 -4.45 15.69 0.92
N ASN A 69 -5.36 15.60 1.89
CA ASN A 69 -5.02 15.39 3.30
C ASN A 69 -5.50 14.04 3.85
N ALA A 70 -6.29 13.30 3.07
CA ALA A 70 -6.69 11.93 3.37
C ALA A 70 -6.83 11.06 2.10
N ILE A 71 -6.81 9.74 2.29
CA ILE A 71 -7.09 8.73 1.26
C ILE A 71 -8.13 7.76 1.82
N VAL A 72 -9.24 7.60 1.10
CA VAL A 72 -10.35 6.72 1.48
C VAL A 72 -10.51 5.58 0.47
N GLY A 73 -11.23 4.53 0.87
CA GLY A 73 -11.54 3.38 0.02
C GLY A 73 -10.29 2.62 -0.40
N ILE A 74 -9.28 2.56 0.48
CA ILE A 74 -8.01 1.89 0.18
C ILE A 74 -8.25 0.38 -0.03
N LYS A 75 -7.70 -0.13 -1.14
CA LYS A 75 -7.59 -1.56 -1.44
C LYS A 75 -6.10 -1.93 -1.55
N VAL A 76 -5.77 -3.11 -1.03
CA VAL A 76 -4.41 -3.66 -1.05
C VAL A 76 -4.47 -5.00 -1.75
N ASP A 77 -3.73 -5.12 -2.85
CA ASP A 77 -3.59 -6.33 -3.63
C ASP A 77 -2.15 -6.83 -3.49
N ILE A 78 -1.99 -8.09 -3.06
CA ILE A 78 -0.69 -8.74 -2.89
C ILE A 78 -0.61 -9.90 -3.87
N GLU A 79 0.40 -9.86 -4.73
CA GLU A 79 0.63 -10.86 -5.75
C GLU A 79 2.02 -11.49 -5.57
N LEU A 80 2.06 -12.82 -5.63
CA LEU A 80 3.32 -13.55 -5.75
C LEU A 80 3.51 -13.91 -7.22
N THR A 81 4.57 -13.36 -7.81
CA THR A 81 4.96 -13.72 -9.18
C THR A 81 5.54 -15.12 -9.23
N THR A 82 5.59 -15.71 -10.42
CA THR A 82 6.21 -17.02 -10.69
C THR A 82 7.70 -17.10 -10.33
N SER A 83 8.35 -15.97 -10.09
CA SER A 83 9.77 -15.86 -9.72
C SER A 83 9.99 -15.58 -8.22
N ASN A 84 8.97 -15.82 -7.38
CA ASN A 84 8.98 -15.55 -5.94
C ASN A 84 9.20 -14.06 -5.59
N TYR A 85 8.89 -13.14 -6.51
CA TYR A 85 8.82 -11.72 -6.16
C TYR A 85 7.45 -11.40 -5.59
N VAL A 86 7.46 -10.75 -4.43
CA VAL A 86 6.27 -10.20 -3.78
C VAL A 86 6.01 -8.82 -4.35
N THR A 87 4.86 -8.65 -4.96
CA THR A 87 4.35 -7.36 -5.45
C THR A 87 3.18 -6.93 -4.59
N VAL A 88 3.18 -5.67 -4.15
CA VAL A 88 2.04 -5.06 -3.45
C VAL A 88 1.60 -3.84 -4.24
N SER A 89 0.33 -3.83 -4.61
CA SER A 89 -0.35 -2.67 -5.20
C SER A 89 -1.36 -2.14 -4.20
N VAL A 90 -1.35 -0.83 -3.98
CA VAL A 90 -2.30 -0.16 -3.11
C VAL A 90 -2.99 0.93 -3.91
N THR A 91 -4.31 0.98 -3.88
CA THR A 91 -5.11 1.98 -4.59
C THR A 91 -6.13 2.60 -3.66
N GLY A 92 -6.41 3.89 -3.82
CA GLY A 92 -7.46 4.58 -3.06
C GLY A 92 -7.85 5.89 -3.73
N THR A 93 -8.76 6.63 -3.09
CA THR A 93 -9.21 7.95 -3.58
C THR A 93 -8.62 9.04 -2.70
N ALA A 94 -7.85 9.93 -3.31
CA ALA A 94 -7.28 11.09 -2.63
C ALA A 94 -8.36 12.15 -2.41
N VAL A 95 -8.49 12.65 -1.19
CA VAL A 95 -9.55 13.60 -0.81
C VAL A 95 -9.02 14.74 0.08
N SER A 96 -9.71 15.87 0.06
CA SER A 96 -9.63 16.89 1.10
C SER A 96 -10.78 16.71 2.08
N VAL A 97 -10.47 16.61 3.37
CA VAL A 97 -11.46 16.55 4.46
C VAL A 97 -11.28 17.70 5.45
N ALA A 98 -12.38 18.09 6.10
CA ALA A 98 -12.41 19.08 7.19
C ALA A 98 -13.35 18.63 8.30
#